data_AF-A0A3C1RJN0-F1
#
_entry.id   AF-A0A3C1RJN0-F1
#
_cell.length_a   1.000
_cell.length_b   1.000
_cell.length_c   1.000
_cell.angle_alpha   90.00
_cell.angle_beta   90.00
_cell.angle_gamma   90.00
#
_symmetry.space_group_name_H-M   'P 1'
#
loop_
_entity.id
_entity.type
_entity.pdbx_description
1 polymer ?
#
loop_
_entity_poly.entity_id
_entity_poly.type
_entity_poly.pdbx_seq_one_letter_code
_entity_poly.pdbx_strand_id
1 'polypeptide(L)'
;MKPILERNNFLLKVFTAFSLFVLIMGCKNSQISGLKNGDLLFVTAKETGLSGAINNVTQKQENASFDHIGIVEKGKDGIFVLHAAPKGGSQKQEIKDFLKDQSKEGQRVMVYRLKSEYQKSIPSALEKAESMV
;
A
#
# COMPACT_ATOMS: atom_id res chain seq x y z
N MET A 1 -40.13 43.46 -24.87
CA MET A 1 -38.76 43.44 -24.33
C MET A 1 -38.73 42.62 -23.05
N LYS A 2 -38.25 41.37 -23.09
CA LYS A 2 -37.85 40.62 -21.90
C LYS A 2 -36.64 39.72 -22.23
N PRO A 3 -35.40 40.19 -22.01
CA PRO A 3 -34.33 39.25 -21.78
C PRO A 3 -33.38 39.79 -20.70
N ILE A 4 -33.81 39.76 -19.43
CA ILE A 4 -32.89 40.05 -18.30
C ILE A 4 -33.03 38.99 -17.19
N LEU A 5 -34.18 38.30 -17.10
CA LEU A 5 -34.44 37.34 -16.01
C LEU A 5 -33.85 35.93 -16.24
N GLU A 6 -33.52 35.55 -17.48
CA GLU A 6 -32.98 34.22 -17.81
C GLU A 6 -31.48 34.05 -17.46
N ARG A 7 -30.72 35.15 -17.41
CA ARG A 7 -29.25 35.11 -17.26
C ARG A 7 -28.80 34.64 -15.87
N ASN A 8 -29.57 34.96 -14.82
CA ASN A 8 -29.22 34.64 -13.44
C ASN A 8 -29.39 33.14 -13.13
N ASN A 9 -30.39 32.50 -13.73
CA ASN A 9 -30.64 31.07 -13.58
C ASN A 9 -29.61 30.23 -14.34
N PHE A 10 -29.11 30.72 -15.49
CA PHE A 10 -28.05 30.05 -16.24
C PHE A 10 -26.73 30.04 -15.45
N LEU A 11 -26.30 31.19 -14.94
CA LEU A 11 -25.09 31.29 -14.13
C LEU A 11 -25.18 30.49 -12.82
N LEU A 12 -26.34 30.51 -12.16
CA LEU A 12 -26.58 29.71 -10.96
C LEU A 12 -26.50 28.20 -11.26
N LYS A 13 -27.07 27.74 -12.39
CA LYS A 13 -26.99 26.34 -12.84
C LYS A 13 -25.55 25.93 -13.18
N VAL A 14 -24.78 26.80 -13.82
CA VAL A 14 -23.35 26.56 -14.09
C VAL A 14 -22.56 26.46 -12.78
N PHE A 15 -22.83 27.33 -11.82
CA PHE A 15 -22.16 27.32 -10.52
C PHE A 15 -22.51 26.07 -9.69
N THR A 16 -23.78 25.66 -9.69
CA THR A 16 -24.22 24.41 -9.04
C THR A 16 -23.65 23.17 -9.73
N ALA A 17 -23.59 23.14 -11.06
CA ALA A 17 -22.95 22.05 -11.81
C ALA A 17 -21.45 21.97 -11.53
N PHE A 18 -20.74 23.11 -11.47
CA PHE A 18 -19.34 23.17 -11.12
C PHE A 18 -19.09 22.70 -9.67
N SER A 19 -19.90 23.15 -8.72
CA SER A 19 -19.83 22.70 -7.33
C SER A 19 -20.06 21.19 -7.21
N LEU A 20 -21.01 20.63 -7.96
CA LEU A 20 -21.26 19.19 -8.01
C LEU A 20 -20.10 18.41 -8.66
N PHE A 21 -19.45 19.00 -9.68
CA PHE A 21 -18.26 18.43 -10.32
C PHE A 21 -17.02 18.43 -9.41
N VAL A 22 -16.86 19.44 -8.56
CA VAL A 22 -15.77 19.47 -7.56
C VAL A 22 -15.97 18.40 -6.49
N LEU A 23 -17.22 18.11 -6.08
CA LEU A 23 -17.54 17.10 -5.08
C LEU A 23 -17.16 15.67 -5.51
N ILE A 24 -17.24 15.34 -6.82
CA ILE A 24 -16.89 14.01 -7.34
C ILE A 24 -15.37 13.78 -7.48
N MET A 25 -14.54 14.82 -7.42
CA MET A 25 -13.07 14.69 -7.50
C MET A 25 -12.40 14.40 -6.14
N GLY A 26 -13.15 14.36 -5.03
CA GLY A 26 -12.62 14.29 -3.67
C GLY A 26 -12.16 12.91 -3.18
N CYS A 27 -12.49 11.82 -3.87
CA CYS A 27 -12.16 10.47 -3.39
C CYS A 27 -10.78 10.00 -3.88
N LYS A 28 -9.71 10.39 -3.18
CA LYS A 28 -8.40 9.72 -3.29
C LYS A 28 -8.29 8.61 -2.25
N ASN A 29 -8.56 7.36 -2.65
CA ASN A 29 -8.30 6.19 -1.81
C ASN A 29 -6.80 5.88 -1.80
N SER A 30 -6.02 6.59 -0.98
CA SER A 30 -4.61 6.26 -0.79
C SER A 30 -4.51 5.08 0.15
N GLN A 31 -4.50 3.86 -0.39
CA GLN A 31 -4.27 2.61 0.34
C GLN A 31 -3.00 2.64 1.22
N ILE A 32 -2.06 3.51 0.87
CA ILE A 32 -0.74 3.67 1.52
C ILE A 32 -0.79 4.66 2.71
N SER A 33 -1.81 5.53 2.78
CA SER A 33 -1.88 6.61 3.78
C SER A 33 -1.94 6.13 5.24
N GLY A 34 -2.51 4.95 5.49
CA GLY A 34 -2.63 4.34 6.82
C GLY A 34 -1.41 3.57 7.33
N LEU A 35 -0.36 3.45 6.49
CA LEU A 35 0.86 2.72 6.84
C LEU A 35 1.68 3.47 7.90
N LYS A 36 2.28 2.70 8.80
CA LYS A 36 3.17 3.15 9.87
C LYS A 36 4.50 2.40 9.83
N ASN A 37 5.52 3.01 10.42
CA ASN A 37 6.81 2.36 10.65
C ASN A 37 6.61 1.04 11.39
N GLY A 38 7.25 -0.02 10.90
CA GLY A 38 7.16 -1.35 11.47
C GLY A 38 5.93 -2.15 11.08
N ASP A 39 5.05 -1.63 10.21
CA ASP A 39 4.03 -2.47 9.57
C ASP A 39 4.71 -3.56 8.76
N LEU A 40 4.20 -4.79 8.87
CA LEU A 40 4.69 -5.96 8.14
C LEU A 40 3.77 -6.20 6.94
N LEU A 41 4.39 -6.24 5.76
CA LEU A 41 3.72 -6.54 4.49
C LEU A 41 3.93 -8.01 4.17
N PHE A 42 2.87 -8.81 4.28
CA PHE A 42 2.87 -10.21 3.91
C PHE A 42 2.34 -10.37 2.50
N VAL A 43 3.09 -11.05 1.63
CA VAL A 43 2.72 -11.28 0.24
C VAL A 43 2.20 -12.71 0.10
N THR A 44 1.07 -12.88 -0.57
CA THR A 44 0.48 -14.21 -0.76
C THR A 44 1.34 -15.08 -1.65
N ALA A 45 1.47 -16.37 -1.32
CA ALA A 45 2.20 -17.30 -2.15
C ALA A 45 1.59 -17.44 -3.56
N LYS A 46 2.45 -17.73 -4.53
CA LYS A 46 2.08 -18.24 -5.85
C LYS A 46 1.87 -19.74 -5.76
N GLU A 47 1.06 -20.26 -6.67
CA GLU A 47 0.80 -21.70 -6.75
C GLU A 47 1.98 -22.52 -7.31
N THR A 48 3.02 -21.86 -7.84
CA THR A 48 4.10 -22.52 -8.59
C THR A 48 5.50 -22.06 -8.17
N GLY A 49 6.52 -22.81 -8.61
CA GLY A 49 7.93 -22.51 -8.36
C GLY A 49 8.32 -22.59 -6.86
N LEU A 50 9.34 -21.82 -6.47
CA LEU A 50 9.81 -21.78 -5.08
C LEU A 50 8.71 -21.31 -4.11
N SER A 51 7.87 -20.38 -4.56
CA SER A 51 6.73 -19.88 -3.80
C SER A 51 5.70 -20.97 -3.49
N GLY A 52 5.35 -21.79 -4.49
CA GLY A 52 4.48 -22.96 -4.28
C GLY A 52 5.10 -24.00 -3.34
N ALA A 53 6.43 -24.21 -3.42
CA ALA A 53 7.12 -25.10 -2.49
C ALA A 53 7.09 -24.59 -1.04
N ILE A 54 7.26 -23.28 -0.82
CA ILE A 54 7.15 -22.64 0.50
C ILE A 54 5.71 -22.77 1.01
N ASN A 55 4.71 -22.52 0.17
CA ASN A 55 3.30 -22.68 0.53
C ASN A 55 3.02 -24.09 1.06
N ASN A 56 3.39 -25.11 0.29
CA ASN A 56 3.10 -26.52 0.60
C ASN A 56 3.60 -26.97 1.98
N VAL A 57 4.64 -26.32 2.52
CA VAL A 57 5.24 -26.69 3.81
C VAL A 57 4.88 -25.74 4.95
N THR A 58 4.36 -24.54 4.67
CA THR A 58 4.07 -23.51 5.68
C THR A 58 2.58 -23.27 5.91
N GLN A 59 1.72 -23.75 5.00
CA GLN A 59 0.28 -23.52 5.07
C GLN A 59 -0.34 -24.12 6.34
N LYS A 60 -0.99 -23.27 7.14
CA LYS A 60 -1.77 -23.67 8.33
C LYS A 60 -3.28 -23.62 8.11
N GLN A 61 -3.74 -22.87 7.11
CA GLN A 61 -5.13 -22.70 6.72
C GLN A 61 -5.22 -22.55 5.20
N GLU A 62 -6.26 -23.12 4.57
CA GLU A 62 -6.41 -23.13 3.10
C GLU A 62 -6.31 -21.74 2.47
N ASN A 63 -6.82 -20.70 3.15
CA ASN A 63 -7.03 -19.37 2.55
C ASN A 63 -5.96 -18.32 2.92
N ALA A 64 -4.91 -18.68 3.66
CA ALA A 64 -3.88 -17.74 4.10
C ALA A 64 -2.49 -18.38 3.98
N SER A 65 -1.90 -18.24 2.79
CA SER A 65 -0.51 -18.61 2.52
C SER A 65 0.31 -17.40 2.12
N PHE A 66 1.52 -17.31 2.67
CA PHE A 66 2.46 -16.24 2.40
C PHE A 66 3.85 -16.82 2.11
N ASP A 67 4.51 -16.29 1.09
CA ASP A 67 5.86 -16.71 0.68
C ASP A 67 6.92 -15.63 0.92
N HIS A 68 6.48 -14.39 1.11
CA HIS A 68 7.37 -13.24 1.22
C HIS A 68 6.87 -12.21 2.23
N ILE A 69 7.81 -11.49 2.84
CA ILE A 69 7.54 -10.48 3.86
C ILE A 69 8.49 -9.29 3.70
N GLY A 70 7.99 -8.09 4.02
CA GLY A 70 8.80 -6.87 4.16
C GLY A 70 8.34 -6.03 5.34
N ILE A 71 9.18 -5.11 5.80
CA ILE A 71 8.86 -4.15 6.87
C ILE A 71 8.79 -2.73 6.29
N VAL A 72 7.75 -1.99 6.67
CA VAL A 72 7.54 -0.61 6.22
C VAL A 72 8.43 0.36 6.98
N GLU A 73 9.11 1.20 6.22
CA GLU A 73 9.83 2.37 6.71
C GLU A 73 9.28 3.62 6.02
N LYS A 74 8.88 4.62 6.80
CA LYS A 74 8.35 5.90 6.39
C LYS A 74 9.23 6.99 6.97
N GLY A 75 9.77 7.80 6.08
CA GLY A 75 10.68 8.90 6.40
C GLY A 75 10.33 10.16 5.60
N LYS A 76 11.28 11.09 5.56
CA LYS A 76 11.17 12.32 4.76
C LYS A 76 11.21 12.03 3.26
N ASP A 77 11.96 11.01 2.88
CA ASP A 77 12.24 10.66 1.48
C ASP A 77 11.15 9.79 0.84
N GLY A 78 10.14 9.38 1.63
CA GLY A 78 9.02 8.60 1.15
C GLY A 78 8.65 7.44 2.06
N ILE A 79 7.99 6.45 1.46
CA ILE A 79 7.60 5.19 2.10
C ILE A 79 8.28 4.07 1.33
N PHE A 80 9.02 3.26 2.08
CA PHE A 80 9.85 2.18 1.58
C PHE A 80 9.46 0.87 2.27
N VAL A 81 9.84 -0.21 1.61
CA VAL A 81 9.79 -1.57 2.12
C VAL A 81 11.21 -2.08 2.20
N LEU A 82 11.66 -2.43 3.39
CA LEU A 82 12.91 -3.15 3.60
C LEU A 82 12.58 -4.65 3.54
N HIS A 83 13.16 -5.36 2.58
CA HIS A 83 12.88 -6.79 2.38
C HIS A 83 14.02 -7.50 1.66
N ALA A 84 14.09 -8.83 1.80
CA ALA A 84 14.99 -9.67 1.01
C ALA A 84 14.29 -10.16 -0.25
N ALA A 85 14.60 -9.59 -1.40
CA ALA A 85 14.06 -10.03 -2.68
C ALA A 85 14.78 -11.28 -3.20
N PRO A 86 14.09 -12.20 -3.90
CA PRO A 86 14.72 -13.34 -4.56
C PRO A 86 15.83 -12.95 -5.53
N LYS A 87 15.70 -11.77 -6.15
CA LYS A 87 16.70 -11.17 -7.02
C LYS A 87 17.12 -9.82 -6.42
N GLY A 88 18.41 -9.65 -6.16
CA GLY A 88 18.96 -8.43 -5.54
C GLY A 88 19.29 -8.57 -4.05
N GLY A 89 18.78 -9.62 -3.37
CA GLY A 89 19.05 -9.83 -1.95
C GLY A 89 18.30 -8.84 -1.07
N SER A 90 18.90 -8.45 0.04
CA SER A 90 18.32 -7.44 0.94
C SER A 90 18.32 -6.08 0.27
N GLN A 91 17.16 -5.42 0.21
CA GLN A 91 16.99 -4.17 -0.52
C GLN A 91 15.95 -3.26 0.13
N LYS A 92 16.08 -1.95 -0.16
CA LYS A 92 15.11 -0.89 0.16
C LYS A 92 14.37 -0.49 -1.12
N GLN A 93 13.08 -0.84 -1.20
CA GLN A 93 12.25 -0.60 -2.38
C GLN A 93 11.15 0.43 -2.09
N GLU A 94 10.88 1.35 -3.02
CA GLU A 94 9.74 2.28 -2.88
C GLU A 94 8.42 1.49 -2.81
N ILE A 95 7.52 1.84 -1.89
CA ILE A 95 6.27 1.09 -1.66
C ILE A 95 5.43 0.93 -2.94
N LYS A 96 5.44 1.93 -3.82
CA LYS A 96 4.68 1.89 -5.06
C LYS A 96 5.24 0.85 -6.03
N ASP A 97 6.56 0.77 -6.13
CA ASP A 97 7.22 -0.23 -6.97
C ASP A 97 7.06 -1.62 -6.37
N PHE A 98 7.19 -1.76 -5.05
CA PHE A 98 6.96 -3.04 -4.37
C PHE A 98 5.55 -3.57 -4.65
N LEU A 99 4.51 -2.74 -4.47
CA LEU A 99 3.12 -3.13 -4.72
C LEU A 99 2.86 -3.42 -6.21
N LYS A 100 3.47 -2.64 -7.10
CA LYS A 100 3.38 -2.85 -8.55
C LYS A 100 3.99 -4.20 -8.95
N ASP A 101 5.13 -4.56 -8.38
CA ASP A 101 5.79 -5.82 -8.66
C ASP A 101 4.97 -7.01 -8.14
N GLN A 102 4.43 -6.94 -6.91
CA GLN A 102 3.54 -8.00 -6.40
C GLN A 102 2.27 -8.14 -7.26
N SER A 103 1.69 -7.00 -7.68
CA SER A 103 0.50 -7.01 -8.53
C SER A 103 0.75 -7.60 -9.92
N LYS A 104 1.92 -7.38 -10.53
CA LYS A 104 2.27 -8.00 -11.83
C LYS A 104 2.31 -9.53 -11.73
N GLU A 105 2.69 -10.03 -10.56
CA GLU A 105 2.79 -11.46 -10.27
C GLU A 105 1.46 -12.05 -9.76
N GLY A 106 0.38 -11.26 -9.75
CA GLY A 106 -0.94 -11.69 -9.28
C GLY A 106 -1.04 -11.90 -7.77
N GLN A 107 -0.03 -11.45 -7.01
CA GLN A 107 0.03 -11.61 -5.56
C GLN A 107 -0.67 -10.45 -4.85
N ARG A 108 -1.27 -10.74 -3.69
CA ARG A 108 -1.89 -9.75 -2.81
C ARG A 108 -0.97 -9.44 -1.63
N VAL A 109 -1.06 -8.21 -1.13
CA VAL A 109 -0.29 -7.77 0.05
C VAL A 109 -1.24 -7.51 1.21
N MET A 110 -0.98 -8.18 2.33
CA MET A 110 -1.70 -8.02 3.59
C MET A 110 -0.84 -7.24 4.57
N VAL A 111 -1.44 -6.30 5.30
CA VAL A 111 -0.74 -5.48 6.30
C VAL A 111 -1.03 -6.02 7.69
N TYR A 112 0.04 -6.31 8.43
CA TYR A 112 -0.04 -6.67 9.84
C TYR A 112 0.74 -5.66 10.67
N ARG A 113 0.22 -5.35 11.86
CA ARG A 113 0.88 -4.45 12.81
C ARG A 113 1.12 -5.19 14.11
N LEU A 114 2.31 -5.00 14.67
CA LEU A 114 2.62 -5.52 15.99
C LEU A 114 1.62 -5.01 17.04
N LYS A 115 1.25 -5.89 17.97
CA LYS A 115 0.47 -5.49 19.14
C LYS A 115 1.22 -4.42 19.93
N SER A 116 0.47 -3.57 20.61
CA SER A 116 1.01 -2.38 21.29
C SER A 116 2.18 -2.71 22.22
N GLU A 117 2.15 -3.84 22.93
CA GLU A 117 3.22 -4.26 23.84
C GLU A 117 4.58 -4.53 23.16
N TYR A 118 4.58 -4.80 21.85
CA TYR A 118 5.80 -5.07 21.07
C TYR A 118 6.27 -3.88 20.23
N GLN A 119 5.47 -2.82 20.09
CA GLN A 119 5.81 -1.71 19.19
C GLN A 119 7.10 -0.96 19.58
N LYS A 120 7.54 -1.06 20.84
CA LYS A 120 8.83 -0.51 21.30
C LYS A 120 10.05 -1.09 20.58
N SER A 121 9.94 -2.27 19.96
CA SER A 121 11.05 -2.88 19.21
C SER A 121 11.18 -2.38 17.78
N ILE A 122 10.18 -1.63 17.27
CA ILE A 122 10.14 -1.18 15.88
C ILE A 122 11.36 -0.32 15.51
N PRO A 123 11.77 0.69 16.30
CA PRO A 123 12.92 1.52 15.94
C PRO A 123 14.20 0.70 15.75
N SER A 124 14.53 -0.17 16.70
CA SER A 124 15.71 -1.05 16.61
C SER A 124 15.61 -2.07 15.47
N ALA A 125 14.40 -2.55 15.16
CA ALA A 125 14.20 -3.48 14.05
C ALA A 125 14.42 -2.79 12.69
N LEU A 126 13.96 -1.55 12.54
CA LEU A 126 14.19 -0.76 11.33
C LEU A 126 15.65 -0.40 11.16
N GLU A 127 16.33 0.08 12.22
CA GLU A 127 17.77 0.34 12.19
C GLU A 127 18.55 -0.91 11.77
N LYS A 128 18.18 -2.08 12.32
CA LYS A 128 18.83 -3.33 11.96
C LYS A 128 18.55 -3.74 10.51
N ALA A 129 17.32 -3.57 10.04
CA ALA A 129 16.95 -3.90 8.67
C ALA A 129 17.66 -2.98 7.65
N GLU A 130 17.75 -1.68 7.94
CA GLU A 130 18.52 -0.73 7.11
C GLU A 130 19.99 -1.12 7.05
N SER A 131 20.58 -1.61 8.15
CA SER A 131 21.98 -2.06 8.17
C SER A 131 22.26 -3.30 7.29
N MET A 132 21.22 -3.93 6.73
CA MET A 132 21.32 -5.15 5.93
C MET A 132 21.01 -4.89 4.46
N VAL A 133 20.56 -3.70 4.09
CA VAL A 133 20.37 -3.26 2.70
C VAL A 133 21.71 -2.85 2.09
#